data_AF-A0A1Y5HJ55-F1
#
_entry.id   AF-A0A1Y5HJ55-F1
#
_cell.length_a   1.000
_cell.length_b   1.000
_cell.length_c   1.000
_cell.angle_alpha   90.00
_cell.angle_beta   90.00
_cell.angle_gamma   90.00
#
_symmetry.space_group_name_H-M   'P 1'
#
loop_
_entity.id
_entity.type
_entity.pdbx_description
1 polymer ?
#
loop_
_entity_poly.entity_id
_entity_poly.type
_entity_poly.pdbx_seq_one_letter_code
_entity_poly.pdbx_strand_id
1 'polypeptide(L)'
;MLLCVVLLVNRVAGEFHLFLFGVLLSLIIELGLGLVARSQHWEHASLFGIPYWLPLMWGYGFVVMRRVGNQIVTHFGSPHKTG
;
A
#
# COMPACT_ATOMS: atom_id res chain seq x y z
N MET A 1 -8.66 12.60 5.38
CA MET A 1 -8.38 12.84 6.82
C MET A 1 -8.00 11.56 7.55
N LEU A 2 -8.83 10.49 7.51
CA LEU A 2 -8.55 9.22 8.19
C LEU A 2 -7.22 8.56 7.76
N LEU A 3 -6.92 8.54 6.46
CA LEU A 3 -5.69 7.95 5.91
C LEU A 3 -4.41 8.65 6.44
N CYS A 4 -4.48 9.98 6.58
CA CYS A 4 -3.38 10.79 7.10
C CYS A 4 -3.13 10.51 8.58
N VAL A 5 -4.19 10.31 9.36
CA VAL A 5 -4.09 10.01 10.79
C VAL A 5 -3.41 8.65 11.01
N VAL A 6 -3.73 7.62 10.22
CA VAL A 6 -3.12 6.28 10.39
C VAL A 6 -1.65 6.23 9.96
N LEU A 7 -1.26 7.03 8.97
CA LEU A 7 0.15 7.17 8.57
C LEU A 7 0.97 7.97 9.61
N LEU A 8 0.34 8.88 10.34
CA LEU A 8 1.03 9.74 11.33
C LEU A 8 1.19 9.08 12.71
N VAL A 9 0.30 8.17 13.12
CA VAL A 9 0.26 7.62 14.49
C VAL A 9 1.40 6.66 14.82
N ASN A 10 2.14 6.13 13.84
CA ASN A 10 3.31 5.28 14.11
C ASN A 10 4.36 5.42 13.00
N ARG A 11 5.18 6.48 13.05
CA ARG A 11 6.28 6.68 12.09
C ARG A 11 7.40 5.65 12.30
N VAL A 12 7.24 4.46 11.74
CA VAL A 12 8.37 3.52 11.61
C VAL A 12 9.21 3.99 10.42
N ALA A 13 10.53 4.11 10.61
CA ALA A 13 11.44 4.53 9.56
C ALA A 13 11.28 3.66 8.30
N GLY A 14 11.14 4.30 7.14
CA GLY A 14 10.99 3.64 5.84
C GLY A 14 9.55 3.31 5.40
N GLU A 15 8.53 3.54 6.23
CA GLU A 15 7.13 3.33 5.81
C GLU A 15 6.70 4.29 4.69
N PHE A 16 7.18 5.54 4.72
CA PHE A 16 6.90 6.50 3.65
C PHE A 16 7.43 6.03 2.29
N HIS A 17 8.57 5.35 2.26
CA HIS A 17 9.13 4.79 1.02
C HIS A 17 8.29 3.63 0.50
N LEU A 18 7.80 2.75 1.38
CA LEU A 18 6.85 1.70 0.99
C LEU A 18 5.52 2.26 0.50
N PHE A 19 5.02 3.29 1.16
CA PHE A 19 3.81 3.98 0.72
C PHE A 19 3.98 4.53 -0.69
N LEU A 20 5.07 5.28 -0.93
CA LEU A 20 5.36 5.86 -2.23
C LEU A 20 5.57 4.77 -3.29
N PHE A 21 6.28 3.69 -2.95
CA PHE A 21 6.43 2.53 -3.82
C PHE A 21 5.07 1.92 -4.20
N GLY A 22 4.18 1.71 -3.22
CA GLY A 22 2.85 1.16 -3.48
C GLY A 22 1.97 2.06 -4.35
N VAL A 23 2.05 3.38 -4.15
CA VAL A 23 1.36 4.37 -5.01
C VAL A 23 1.87 4.29 -6.45
N LEU A 24 3.19 4.31 -6.65
CA LEU A 24 3.79 4.28 -7.99
C LEU A 24 3.54 2.95 -8.70
N LEU A 25 3.69 1.84 -7.99
CA LEU A 25 3.42 0.50 -8.50
C LEU A 25 1.96 0.35 -8.92
N SER A 26 1.02 0.84 -8.09
CA SER A 26 -0.40 0.87 -8.41
C SER A 26 -0.67 1.64 -9.69
N LEU A 27 -0.09 2.83 -9.85
CA LEU A 27 -0.26 3.62 -11.07
C LEU A 27 0.23 2.87 -12.30
N ILE A 28 1.40 2.24 -12.24
CA ILE A 28 1.95 1.47 -13.37
C ILE A 28 1.02 0.31 -13.74
N ILE A 29 0.56 -0.45 -12.74
CA ILE A 29 -0.29 -1.63 -12.93
C ILE A 29 -1.66 -1.23 -13.48
N GLU A 30 -2.33 -0.30 -12.83
CA GLU A 30 -3.70 0.12 -13.19
C GLU A 30 -3.72 0.86 -14.53
N LEU A 31 -2.70 1.66 -14.84
CA LEU A 31 -2.59 2.30 -16.17
C LEU A 31 -2.27 1.27 -17.25
N GLY A 32 -1.36 0.33 -16.97
CA GLY A 32 -1.02 -0.74 -17.90
C GLY A 32 -2.23 -1.62 -18.21
N LEU A 33 -2.92 -2.12 -17.18
CA LEU A 33 -4.12 -2.95 -17.31
C LEU A 33 -5.29 -2.18 -17.93
N GLY A 34 -5.52 -0.93 -17.50
CA GLY A 34 -6.59 -0.08 -18.03
C GLY A 34 -6.42 0.22 -19.52
N LEU A 35 -5.19 0.51 -19.97
CA LEU A 35 -4.91 0.84 -21.37
C LEU A 35 -4.82 -0.40 -22.26
N VAL A 36 -4.22 -1.49 -21.80
CA VAL A 36 -3.96 -2.69 -22.61
C VAL A 36 -5.13 -3.66 -22.61
N ALA A 37 -5.71 -3.93 -21.43
CA ALA A 37 -6.74 -4.97 -21.29
C ALA A 37 -8.16 -4.41 -21.25
N ARG A 38 -8.35 -3.08 -21.08
CA ARG A 38 -9.65 -2.44 -20.81
C ARG A 38 -10.48 -3.17 -19.75
N SER A 39 -9.81 -3.87 -18.81
CA SER A 39 -10.46 -4.79 -17.89
C SER A 39 -11.27 -4.08 -16.81
N GLN A 40 -10.91 -2.83 -16.49
CA GLN A 40 -11.59 -2.00 -15.50
C GLN A 40 -11.94 -0.65 -16.11
N HIS A 41 -13.21 -0.27 -15.98
CA HIS A 41 -13.73 1.04 -16.32
C HIS A 41 -14.30 1.69 -15.06
N TRP A 42 -13.92 2.95 -14.82
CA TRP A 42 -14.37 3.73 -13.67
C TRP A 42 -15.15 4.95 -14.16
N GLU A 43 -16.42 5.08 -13.80
CA GLU A 43 -17.26 6.19 -14.25
C GLU A 43 -16.85 7.56 -13.67
N HIS A 44 -16.13 7.56 -12.54
CA HIS A 44 -15.59 8.77 -11.90
C HIS A 44 -14.05 8.74 -11.83
N ALA A 45 -13.44 8.42 -12.96
CA ALA A 45 -11.99 8.46 -13.11
C ALA A 45 -11.46 9.90 -13.11
N SER A 46 -10.37 10.14 -12.38
CA SER A 46 -9.73 11.47 -12.31
C SER A 46 -8.31 11.47 -12.89
N LEU A 47 -7.58 10.36 -12.75
CA LEU A 47 -6.16 10.25 -13.06
C LEU A 47 -5.98 9.21 -14.17
N PHE A 48 -5.94 9.65 -15.43
CA PHE A 48 -5.74 8.80 -16.61
C PHE A 48 -6.69 7.57 -16.69
N GLY A 49 -7.93 7.70 -16.22
CA GLY A 49 -8.90 6.60 -16.21
C GLY A 49 -9.04 5.87 -14.87
N ILE A 50 -8.29 6.28 -13.84
CA ILE A 50 -8.30 5.67 -12.50
C ILE A 50 -8.69 6.71 -11.42
N PRO A 51 -9.42 6.33 -10.36
CA PRO A 51 -9.70 7.23 -9.24
C PRO A 51 -8.44 7.55 -8.43
N TYR A 52 -8.25 8.82 -8.05
CA TYR A 52 -7.06 9.28 -7.29
C TYR A 52 -6.87 8.58 -5.94
N TRP A 53 -7.95 8.08 -5.32
CA TRP A 53 -7.90 7.41 -4.04
C TRP A 53 -7.36 5.98 -4.15
N LEU A 54 -7.44 5.35 -5.32
CA LEU A 54 -7.08 3.95 -5.51
C LEU A 54 -5.56 3.73 -5.35
N PRO A 55 -4.67 4.52 -5.98
CA PRO A 55 -3.23 4.43 -5.71
C PRO A 55 -2.85 4.74 -4.27
N LEU A 56 -3.57 5.67 -3.63
CA LEU A 56 -3.35 6.00 -2.22
C LEU A 56 -3.72 4.83 -1.30
N MET A 57 -4.81 4.12 -1.60
CA MET A 57 -5.21 2.92 -0.86
C MET A 57 -4.21 1.78 -1.05
N TRP A 58 -3.64 1.63 -2.24
CA TRP A 58 -2.56 0.67 -2.50
C TRP A 58 -1.32 0.97 -1.67
N GLY A 59 -0.83 2.21 -1.71
CA GLY A 59 0.30 2.64 -0.87
C GLY A 59 0.06 2.37 0.62
N TYR A 60 -1.16 2.66 1.09
CA TYR A 60 -1.56 2.37 2.46
C TYR A 60 -1.59 0.86 2.76
N GLY A 61 -2.12 0.04 1.85
CA GLY A 61 -2.15 -1.41 1.96
C GLY A 61 -0.75 -2.02 2.15
N PHE A 62 0.25 -1.57 1.39
CA PHE A 62 1.63 -2.01 1.56
C PHE A 62 2.21 -1.70 2.95
N VAL A 63 1.93 -0.51 3.48
CA VAL A 63 2.36 -0.14 4.84
C VAL A 63 1.69 -1.03 5.88
N VAL A 64 0.39 -1.29 5.75
CA VAL A 64 -0.35 -2.19 6.63
C VAL A 64 0.20 -3.61 6.56
N MET A 65 0.47 -4.15 5.38
CA MET A 65 1.07 -5.48 5.22
C MET A 65 2.43 -5.58 5.92
N ARG A 66 3.28 -4.56 5.80
CA ARG A 66 4.56 -4.51 6.54
C ARG A 66 4.34 -4.51 8.05
N ARG A 67 3.38 -3.71 8.56
CA ARG A 67 3.06 -3.67 9.99
C ARG A 67 2.57 -5.02 10.50
N VAL A 68 1.66 -5.67 9.76
CA VAL A 68 1.16 -7.01 10.08
C VAL A 68 2.30 -8.04 10.05
N GLY A 69 3.14 -8.03 9.01
CA GLY A 69 4.30 -8.92 8.93
C GLY A 69 5.27 -8.73 10.10
N ASN A 70 5.54 -7.49 10.49
CA ASN A 70 6.39 -7.21 11.64
C ASN A 70 5.78 -7.76 12.95
N GLN A 71 4.47 -7.58 13.16
CA GLN A 71 3.76 -8.14 14.30
C GLN A 71 3.82 -9.67 14.33
N ILE A 72 3.68 -10.33 13.17
CA ILE A 72 3.80 -11.79 13.06
C ILE A 72 5.21 -12.24 13.46
N VAL A 73 6.25 -11.60 12.93
CA VAL A 73 7.64 -11.95 13.24
C VAL A 73 7.95 -11.73 14.72
N THR A 74 7.49 -10.63 15.32
CA THR A 74 7.74 -10.37 16.74
C THR A 74 6.99 -11.31 17.67
N HIS A 75 5.77 -11.74 17.32
CA HIS A 75 4.95 -12.60 18.19
C HIS A 75 5.14 -14.09 17.96
N PHE A 76 5.47 -14.52 16.73
CA PHE A 76 5.58 -15.94 16.34
C PHE A 76 6.97 -16.34 15.86
N GLY A 77 7.86 -15.38 15.57
CA GLY A 77 9.18 -15.63 15.01
C GLY A 77 10.33 -15.65 16.02
N SER A 78 10.07 -15.74 17.33
CA SER A 78 11.16 -15.88 18.31
C SER A 78 11.67 -17.33 18.29
N PRO A 79 12.88 -17.62 17.75
CA PRO A 79 13.51 -18.90 18.03
C PRO A 79 13.77 -18.95 19.53
N HIS A 80 13.16 -19.95 20.18
CA HIS A 80 13.51 -20.40 21.50
C HIS A 80 15.04 -20.53 21.55
N LYS A 81 15.73 -19.54 22.13
CA LYS A 81 17.11 -19.70 22.55
C LYS A 81 17.06 -20.63 23.76
N THR A 82 16.96 -21.93 23.51
CA THR A 82 17.32 -22.95 24.50
C THR A 82 18.82 -22.79 24.73
N GLY A 83 19.15 -22.23 25.89
CA GLY A 83 20.50 -22.27 26.45
C GLY A 83 20.91 -23.68 26.83
#